data_AF-A0A7X5XB60-F1
#
_entry.id   AF-A0A7X5XB60-F1
#
_cell.length_a   1.000
_cell.length_b   1.000
_cell.length_c   1.000
_cell.angle_alpha   90.00
_cell.angle_beta   90.00
_cell.angle_gamma   90.00
#
_symmetry.space_group_name_H-M   'P 1'
#
loop_
_entity.id
_entity.type
_entity.pdbx_description
1 polymer ?
#
loop_
_entity_poly.entity_id
_entity_poly.type
_entity_poly.pdbx_seq_one_letter_code
_entity_poly.pdbx_strand_id
1 'polypeptide(L)'
;MFVSLVTFSSGFLVAALGVATRNYWLVVLGYGGIGGVGLGIGYIAPVSTLMKWFPDRPGMATGTAIMGFGGGALIASPWSTEMLEAFGGDTSGIAWTFLVHGLAYAVFMSLGVVLVRVPPEGWRPAGWTPRDDAGKRLVTTANVSARNAVRTPQFWLLWVVLCMNVTAGIGVLEKAAPMIQDFFHDTASPVSASAATGFVALLSLANMAGRFVWSSVSDVVGRKNIYRLYLGAGALLYLTLMLEKDSSTALFVASTMAILSFYGGGFATVPAYLKDLFGTYQVGAIHGRLLTAWSIAGVAGPLIVDSIADAAQRDGRTGPSLYTFSFSLMMGLLIIGFIANELVRPVNPKFHEPEPAAREEPLSQEKTPDPIPAERR
;
A
#
# COMPACT_ATOMS: atom_id res chain seq x y z
N MET A 1 10.08 -11.58 8.96
CA MET A 1 9.34 -11.02 10.11
C MET A 1 10.24 -10.60 11.26
N PHE A 2 11.08 -11.49 11.82
CA PHE A 2 11.93 -11.14 12.97
C PHE A 2 12.80 -9.89 12.75
N VAL A 3 13.49 -9.80 11.61
CA VAL A 3 14.30 -8.60 11.25
C VAL A 3 13.47 -7.32 11.24
N SER A 4 12.23 -7.39 10.73
CA SER A 4 11.31 -6.24 10.70
C SER A 4 10.88 -5.81 12.10
N LEU A 5 10.56 -6.76 12.99
CA LEU A 5 10.28 -6.47 14.41
C LEU A 5 11.44 -5.73 15.05
N VAL A 6 12.66 -6.29 14.95
CA VAL A 6 13.84 -5.72 15.61
C VAL A 6 14.11 -4.32 15.10
N THR A 7 14.15 -4.13 13.77
CA THR A 7 14.43 -2.82 13.17
C THR A 7 13.31 -1.81 13.41
N PHE A 8 12.03 -2.18 13.25
CA PHE A 8 10.92 -1.25 13.49
C PHE A 8 10.87 -0.79 14.95
N SER A 9 10.85 -1.73 15.90
CA SER A 9 10.79 -1.39 17.33
C SER A 9 12.05 -0.67 17.82
N SER A 10 13.25 -1.11 17.42
CA SER A 10 14.48 -0.38 17.78
C SER A 10 14.52 1.03 17.19
N GLY A 11 13.98 1.23 15.99
CA GLY A 11 13.83 2.57 15.39
C GLY A 11 13.02 3.52 16.28
N PHE A 12 11.90 3.05 16.84
CA PHE A 12 11.11 3.83 17.80
C PHE A 12 11.87 4.11 19.10
N LEU A 13 12.64 3.15 19.62
CA LEU A 13 13.45 3.34 20.82
C LEU A 13 14.60 4.33 20.60
N VAL A 14 15.25 4.28 19.43
CA VAL A 14 16.26 5.27 19.03
C VAL A 14 15.64 6.64 18.86
N ALA A 15 14.43 6.73 18.30
CA ALA A 15 13.69 7.99 18.20
C ALA A 15 13.32 8.54 19.58
N ALA A 16 12.88 7.69 20.52
CA ALA A 16 12.62 8.09 21.91
C ALA A 16 13.88 8.68 22.56
N LEU A 17 15.04 8.05 22.37
CA LEU A 17 16.32 8.58 22.84
C LEU A 17 16.68 9.91 22.16
N GLY A 18 16.43 10.04 20.86
CA GLY A 18 16.61 11.27 20.10
C GLY A 18 15.78 12.42 20.63
N VAL A 19 14.50 12.17 20.92
CA VAL A 19 13.63 13.17 21.55
C VAL A 19 14.14 13.52 22.95
N ALA A 20 14.40 12.53 23.81
CA ALA A 20 14.86 12.75 25.18
C ALA A 20 16.15 13.58 25.25
N THR A 21 17.05 13.41 24.28
CA THR A 21 18.32 14.14 24.16
C THR A 21 18.23 15.40 23.31
N ARG A 22 17.03 15.75 22.78
CA ARG A 22 16.79 16.85 21.84
C ARG A 22 17.68 16.81 20.59
N ASN A 23 18.02 15.62 20.13
CA ASN A 23 18.82 15.39 18.94
C ASN A 23 17.94 15.02 17.75
N TYR A 24 17.68 16.00 16.88
CA TYR A 24 16.88 15.83 15.67
C TYR A 24 17.39 14.71 14.75
N TRP A 25 18.71 14.64 14.51
CA TRP A 25 19.28 13.64 13.61
C TRP A 25 19.12 12.22 14.14
N LEU A 26 19.10 12.05 15.47
CA LEU A 26 18.84 10.76 16.08
C LEU A 26 17.37 10.32 15.90
N VAL A 27 16.43 11.27 15.92
CA VAL A 27 15.01 11.00 15.57
C VAL A 27 14.88 10.61 14.10
N VAL A 28 15.55 11.33 13.19
CA VAL A 28 15.55 11.02 11.75
C VAL A 28 16.13 9.63 11.49
N LEU A 29 17.26 9.30 12.13
CA LEU A 29 17.89 7.99 12.01
C LEU A 29 16.99 6.89 12.59
N GLY A 30 16.46 7.07 13.80
CA GLY A 30 15.63 6.09 14.49
C GLY A 30 14.30 5.84 13.77
N TYR A 31 13.47 6.88 13.67
CA TYR A 31 12.13 6.77 13.12
C TYR A 31 12.13 6.61 11.59
N GLY A 32 12.87 7.48 10.88
CA GLY A 32 12.91 7.50 9.42
C GLY A 32 13.79 6.38 8.84
N GLY A 33 15.03 6.26 9.32
CA GLY A 33 16.00 5.30 8.81
C GLY A 33 15.71 3.87 9.26
N ILE A 34 15.98 3.57 10.53
CA ILE A 34 15.90 2.21 11.10
C ILE A 34 14.44 1.73 11.11
N GLY A 35 13.53 2.58 11.58
CA GLY A 35 12.09 2.32 11.56
C GLY A 35 11.56 2.10 10.15
N GLY A 36 11.96 2.94 9.19
CA GLY A 36 11.58 2.80 7.78
C GLY A 36 12.04 1.48 7.14
N VAL A 37 13.27 1.02 7.44
CA VAL A 37 13.76 -0.30 7.00
C VAL A 37 12.88 -1.42 7.58
N GLY A 38 12.54 -1.34 8.87
CA GLY A 38 11.66 -2.30 9.50
C GLY A 38 10.26 -2.34 8.89
N LEU A 39 9.70 -1.17 8.60
CA LEU A 39 8.41 -1.03 7.91
C LEU A 39 8.44 -1.69 6.53
N GLY A 40 9.46 -1.40 5.72
CA GLY A 40 9.59 -1.95 4.37
C GLY A 40 9.70 -3.49 4.35
N ILE A 41 10.54 -4.06 5.22
CA ILE A 41 10.69 -5.53 5.35
C ILE A 41 9.37 -6.15 5.84
N GLY A 42 8.73 -5.52 6.83
CA GLY A 42 7.48 -5.96 7.44
C GLY A 42 6.31 -5.92 6.47
N TYR A 43 6.36 -5.01 5.50
CA TYR A 43 5.35 -4.88 4.46
C TYR A 43 5.47 -5.97 3.38
N ILE A 44 6.68 -6.21 2.86
CA ILE A 44 6.88 -7.11 1.70
C ILE A 44 6.72 -8.59 2.08
N ALA A 45 7.20 -8.97 3.27
CA ALA A 45 7.21 -10.37 3.71
C ALA A 45 5.81 -11.02 3.78
N PRO A 46 4.79 -10.45 4.44
CA PRO A 46 3.45 -11.04 4.50
C PRO A 46 2.75 -10.99 3.14
N VAL A 47 2.87 -9.89 2.39
CA VAL A 47 2.21 -9.75 1.07
C VAL A 47 2.69 -10.82 0.09
N SER A 48 4.00 -11.04 0.01
CA SER A 48 4.56 -12.08 -0.86
C SER A 48 4.19 -13.50 -0.42
N THR A 49 4.07 -13.73 0.89
CA THR A 49 3.67 -15.02 1.46
C THR A 49 2.19 -15.32 1.16
N LEU A 50 1.31 -14.34 1.30
CA LEU A 50 -0.12 -14.50 1.04
C LEU A 50 -0.43 -14.76 -0.43
N MET A 51 0.31 -14.15 -1.36
CA MET A 51 0.16 -14.47 -2.79
C MET A 51 0.48 -15.93 -3.13
N LYS A 52 1.30 -16.60 -2.32
CA LYS A 52 1.61 -18.04 -2.45
C LYS A 52 0.52 -18.92 -1.82
N TRP A 53 -0.03 -18.50 -0.68
CA TRP A 53 -1.13 -19.19 0.02
C TRP A 53 -2.50 -19.03 -0.65
N PHE A 54 -2.71 -18.00 -1.46
CA PHE A 54 -4.01 -17.76 -2.10
C PHE A 54 -3.81 -17.52 -3.60
N PRO A 55 -3.36 -18.55 -4.36
CA PRO A 55 -3.08 -18.41 -5.78
C PRO A 55 -4.34 -18.15 -6.62
N ASP A 56 -5.51 -18.55 -6.12
CA ASP A 56 -6.85 -18.42 -6.70
C ASP A 56 -7.47 -17.03 -6.54
N ARG A 57 -7.17 -16.34 -5.43
CA ARG A 57 -7.67 -14.98 -5.11
C ARG A 57 -6.54 -14.07 -4.61
N PRO A 58 -5.52 -13.83 -5.45
CA PRO A 58 -4.34 -13.09 -5.01
C PRO A 58 -4.67 -11.64 -4.66
N GLY A 59 -5.60 -10.99 -5.37
CA GLY A 59 -6.01 -9.61 -5.08
C GLY A 59 -6.75 -9.50 -3.75
N MET A 60 -7.72 -10.39 -3.50
CA MET A 60 -8.39 -10.46 -2.18
C MET A 60 -7.37 -10.66 -1.04
N ALA A 61 -6.44 -11.61 -1.19
CA ALA A 61 -5.46 -11.92 -0.16
C ALA A 61 -4.50 -10.75 0.12
N THR A 62 -4.00 -10.07 -0.93
CA THR A 62 -3.18 -8.88 -0.73
C THR A 62 -3.98 -7.72 -0.18
N GLY A 63 -5.22 -7.53 -0.62
CA GLY A 63 -6.16 -6.54 -0.09
C GLY A 63 -6.39 -6.68 1.41
N THR A 64 -6.71 -7.89 1.89
CA THR A 64 -6.89 -8.17 3.32
C THR A 64 -5.60 -7.98 4.13
N ALA A 65 -4.43 -8.31 3.57
CA ALA A 65 -3.16 -8.06 4.26
C ALA A 65 -2.90 -6.56 4.43
N ILE A 66 -3.15 -5.81 3.36
CA ILE A 66 -2.73 -4.42 3.22
C ILE A 66 -3.77 -3.47 3.82
N MET A 67 -5.04 -3.89 4.02
CA MET A 67 -6.07 -3.06 4.63
C MET A 67 -5.70 -2.59 6.05
N GLY A 68 -4.97 -3.39 6.82
CA GLY A 68 -4.47 -2.98 8.13
C GLY A 68 -3.58 -1.74 8.08
N PHE A 69 -2.84 -1.54 6.98
CA PHE A 69 -2.07 -0.32 6.74
C PHE A 69 -2.97 0.90 6.50
N GLY A 70 -4.07 0.74 5.75
CA GLY A 70 -5.04 1.82 5.51
C GLY A 70 -5.89 2.17 6.73
N GLY A 71 -6.18 1.19 7.59
CA GLY A 71 -6.95 1.38 8.81
C GLY A 71 -6.14 1.78 10.03
N GLY A 72 -4.81 1.60 10.02
CA GLY A 72 -3.95 1.83 11.19
C GLY A 72 -4.06 3.24 11.77
N ALA A 73 -4.27 4.25 10.94
CA ALA A 73 -4.45 5.65 11.38
C ALA A 73 -5.70 5.84 12.26
N LEU A 74 -6.75 5.03 12.08
CA LEU A 74 -7.97 5.09 12.91
C LEU A 74 -7.71 4.75 14.37
N ILE A 75 -6.68 3.94 14.64
CA ILE A 75 -6.28 3.53 15.98
C ILE A 75 -5.10 4.36 16.45
N ALA A 76 -4.08 4.52 15.61
CA ALA A 76 -2.83 5.17 15.98
C ALA A 76 -2.99 6.65 16.32
N SER A 77 -3.85 7.39 15.58
CA SER A 77 -4.06 8.82 15.83
C SER A 77 -4.69 9.10 17.21
N PRO A 78 -5.88 8.57 17.57
CA PRO A 78 -6.45 8.80 18.89
C PRO A 78 -5.57 8.24 20.01
N TRP A 79 -4.94 7.08 19.81
CA TRP A 79 -4.03 6.51 20.78
C TRP A 79 -2.81 7.40 21.04
N SER A 80 -2.24 8.00 19.99
CA SER A 80 -1.14 8.96 20.14
C SER A 80 -1.58 10.24 20.84
N THR A 81 -2.78 10.75 20.54
CA THR A 81 -3.36 11.92 21.21
C THR A 81 -3.56 11.66 22.70
N GLU A 82 -4.21 10.56 23.08
CA GLU A 82 -4.41 10.20 24.49
C GLU A 82 -3.08 10.03 25.24
N MET A 83 -2.07 9.46 24.60
CA MET A 83 -0.74 9.33 25.19
C MET A 83 -0.05 10.69 25.40
N LEU A 84 -0.20 11.62 24.45
CA LEU A 84 0.35 12.98 24.59
C LEU A 84 -0.41 13.80 25.63
N GLU A 85 -1.71 13.60 25.77
CA GLU A 85 -2.51 14.19 26.86
C GLU A 85 -2.10 13.64 28.23
N ALA A 86 -1.84 12.33 28.32
CA ALA A 86 -1.45 11.68 29.57
C ALA A 86 0.00 11.94 29.98
N PHE A 87 0.95 11.88 29.04
CA PHE A 87 2.38 12.05 29.32
C PHE A 87 2.86 13.50 29.20
N GLY A 88 2.10 14.37 28.53
CA GLY A 88 2.44 15.75 28.25
C GLY A 88 3.03 15.97 26.85
N GLY A 89 2.82 17.17 26.31
CA GLY A 89 3.38 17.58 25.01
C GLY A 89 4.83 18.08 25.08
N ASP A 90 5.50 17.92 26.22
CA ASP A 90 6.88 18.33 26.40
C ASP A 90 7.87 17.26 25.87
N THR A 91 9.17 17.56 25.92
CA THR A 91 10.20 16.62 25.45
C THR A 91 10.10 15.25 26.13
N SER A 92 9.78 15.22 27.43
CA SER A 92 9.66 13.98 28.19
C SER A 92 8.46 13.16 27.74
N GLY A 93 7.28 13.78 27.64
CA GLY A 93 6.07 13.07 27.24
C GLY A 93 6.12 12.55 25.81
N ILE A 94 6.69 13.31 24.87
CA ILE A 94 6.90 12.83 23.49
C ILE A 94 7.86 11.63 23.47
N ALA A 95 8.95 11.65 24.25
CA ALA A 95 9.88 10.53 24.33
C ALA A 95 9.21 9.27 24.89
N TRP A 96 8.39 9.40 25.94
CA TRP A 96 7.57 8.31 26.47
C TRP A 96 6.60 7.77 25.44
N THR A 97 5.97 8.64 24.64
CA THR A 97 5.09 8.22 23.56
C THR A 97 5.79 7.34 22.53
N PHE A 98 6.98 7.73 22.07
CA PHE A 98 7.80 6.90 21.18
C PHE A 98 8.20 5.56 21.81
N LEU A 99 8.59 5.58 23.08
CA LEU A 99 9.01 4.38 23.81
C LEU A 99 7.87 3.36 23.89
N VAL A 100 6.69 3.80 24.33
CA VAL A 100 5.52 2.92 24.48
C VAL A 100 5.08 2.37 23.11
N HIS A 101 5.09 3.18 22.05
CA HIS A 101 4.84 2.68 20.69
C HIS A 101 5.83 1.59 20.29
N GLY A 102 7.14 1.80 20.50
CA GLY A 102 8.17 0.83 20.14
C GLY A 102 7.98 -0.52 20.85
N LEU A 103 7.66 -0.50 22.14
CA LEU A 103 7.40 -1.71 22.94
C LEU A 103 6.10 -2.40 22.55
N ALA A 104 5.01 -1.64 22.40
CA ALA A 104 3.72 -2.19 21.98
C ALA A 104 3.81 -2.83 20.60
N TYR A 105 4.45 -2.16 19.64
CA TYR A 105 4.69 -2.74 18.32
C TYR A 105 5.58 -3.99 18.38
N ALA A 106 6.57 -4.06 19.29
CA ALA A 106 7.36 -5.28 19.47
C ALA A 106 6.47 -6.47 19.86
N VAL A 107 5.52 -6.25 20.78
CA VAL A 107 4.55 -7.27 21.21
C VAL A 107 3.69 -7.73 20.03
N PHE A 108 3.04 -6.81 19.31
CA PHE A 108 2.18 -7.18 18.19
C PHE A 108 2.95 -7.82 17.03
N MET A 109 4.13 -7.31 16.69
CA MET A 109 4.94 -7.86 15.61
C MET A 109 5.50 -9.25 15.95
N SER A 110 5.63 -9.59 17.24
CA SER A 110 6.09 -10.93 17.66
C SER A 110 5.12 -12.02 17.18
N LEU A 111 3.81 -11.73 17.16
CA LEU A 111 2.79 -12.61 16.59
C LEU A 111 3.10 -12.90 15.11
N GLY A 112 3.50 -11.89 14.33
CA GLY A 112 3.91 -12.06 12.94
C GLY A 112 5.12 -12.98 12.78
N VAL A 113 6.06 -12.98 13.73
CA VAL A 113 7.22 -13.88 13.73
C VAL A 113 6.79 -15.34 13.94
N VAL A 114 5.83 -15.58 14.83
CA VAL A 114 5.35 -16.92 15.15
C VAL A 114 4.41 -17.46 14.08
N LEU A 115 3.53 -16.61 13.51
CA LEU A 115 2.44 -17.02 12.64
C LEU A 115 2.78 -17.07 11.14
N VAL A 116 3.62 -16.16 10.63
CA VAL A 116 3.85 -16.06 9.18
C VAL A 116 4.81 -17.16 8.71
N ARG A 117 4.33 -18.04 7.83
CA ARG A 117 5.06 -19.16 7.24
C ARG A 117 4.85 -19.22 5.74
N VAL A 118 5.89 -19.60 5.00
CA VAL A 118 5.83 -19.80 3.55
C VAL A 118 5.24 -21.19 3.29
N PRO A 119 4.31 -21.36 2.33
CA PRO A 119 3.78 -22.69 2.03
C PRO A 119 4.85 -23.57 1.37
N PRO A 120 4.72 -24.92 1.47
CA PRO A 120 5.59 -25.86 0.76
C PRO A 120 5.62 -25.62 -0.75
N GLU A 121 6.69 -26.03 -1.42
CA GLU A 121 6.76 -26.01 -2.88
C GLU A 121 5.63 -26.85 -3.48
N GLY A 122 5.03 -26.36 -4.57
CA GLY A 122 3.89 -27.04 -5.20
C GLY A 122 2.55 -26.92 -4.46
N TRP A 123 2.49 -26.27 -3.29
CA TRP A 123 1.24 -26.12 -2.53
C TRP A 123 0.12 -25.50 -3.37
N ARG A 124 -1.09 -26.06 -3.28
CA ARG A 124 -2.32 -25.56 -3.87
C ARG A 124 -3.48 -25.75 -2.88
N PRO A 125 -4.47 -24.85 -2.86
CA PRO A 125 -5.64 -25.02 -2.03
C PRO A 125 -6.46 -26.26 -2.44
N ALA A 126 -7.21 -26.84 -1.51
CA ALA A 126 -8.07 -27.98 -1.80
C ALA A 126 -9.13 -27.60 -2.85
N GLY A 127 -9.34 -28.46 -3.85
CA GLY A 127 -10.25 -28.18 -4.97
C GLY A 127 -9.75 -27.10 -5.93
N TRP A 128 -8.47 -26.72 -5.86
CA TRP A 128 -7.89 -25.77 -6.80
C TRP A 128 -7.87 -26.33 -8.22
N THR A 129 -8.62 -25.69 -9.09
CA THR A 129 -8.47 -25.82 -10.54
C THR A 129 -7.67 -24.62 -11.05
N PRO A 130 -6.71 -24.81 -11.98
CA PRO A 130 -6.10 -23.69 -12.68
C PRO A 130 -7.22 -22.81 -13.24
N ARG A 131 -7.19 -21.51 -12.95
CA ARG A 131 -8.06 -20.57 -13.66
C ARG A 131 -7.74 -20.71 -15.14
N ASP A 132 -8.78 -20.84 -15.97
CA ASP A 132 -8.65 -20.90 -17.42
C ASP A 132 -8.30 -19.49 -17.95
N ASP A 133 -7.12 -19.01 -17.57
CA ASP A 133 -6.55 -17.73 -17.96
C ASP A 133 -5.80 -17.85 -19.30
N ALA A 134 -5.85 -19.02 -19.95
CA ALA A 134 -5.19 -19.33 -21.22
C ALA A 134 -5.60 -18.41 -22.39
N GLY A 135 -6.64 -17.58 -22.23
CA GLY A 135 -7.04 -16.53 -23.17
C GLY A 135 -6.74 -15.08 -22.73
N LYS A 136 -6.30 -14.85 -21.49
CA LYS A 136 -6.07 -13.49 -20.97
C LYS A 136 -4.68 -13.01 -21.35
N ARG A 137 -4.59 -12.24 -22.44
CA ARG A 137 -3.35 -11.70 -23.05
C ARG A 137 -2.27 -11.19 -22.07
N LEU A 138 -2.63 -10.62 -20.92
CA LEU A 138 -1.68 -10.01 -19.97
C LEU A 138 -1.18 -10.97 -18.87
N VAL A 139 -1.80 -12.15 -18.69
CA VAL A 139 -1.40 -13.11 -17.66
C VAL A 139 -0.31 -14.01 -18.25
N THR A 140 0.91 -13.92 -17.71
CA THR A 140 2.04 -14.75 -18.14
C THR A 140 1.99 -16.13 -17.49
N THR A 141 2.34 -17.15 -18.27
CA THR A 141 2.67 -18.49 -17.76
C THR A 141 4.16 -18.65 -17.46
N ALA A 142 5.00 -17.73 -17.94
CA ALA A 142 6.44 -17.76 -17.76
C ALA A 142 6.90 -17.00 -16.51
N ASN A 143 8.08 -17.35 -16.00
CA ASN A 143 8.70 -16.65 -14.88
C ASN A 143 9.69 -15.59 -15.37
N VAL A 144 9.70 -14.42 -14.73
CA VAL A 144 10.68 -13.36 -14.98
C VAL A 144 11.43 -13.08 -13.69
N SER A 145 12.77 -13.12 -13.71
CA SER A 145 13.55 -12.75 -12.53
C SER A 145 13.40 -11.26 -12.24
N ALA A 146 13.61 -10.89 -10.98
CA ALA A 146 13.52 -9.51 -10.57
C ALA A 146 14.62 -8.62 -11.21
N ARG A 147 15.73 -9.22 -11.67
CA ARG A 147 16.77 -8.55 -12.46
C ARG A 147 16.28 -8.23 -13.87
N ASN A 148 15.58 -9.17 -14.51
CA ASN A 148 15.03 -8.95 -15.85
C ASN A 148 13.82 -8.03 -15.83
N ALA A 149 12.97 -8.12 -14.79
CA ALA A 149 11.78 -7.29 -14.64
C ALA A 149 12.09 -5.78 -14.73
N VAL A 150 13.13 -5.29 -14.02
CA VAL A 150 13.49 -3.85 -14.04
C VAL A 150 14.04 -3.36 -15.39
N ARG A 151 14.39 -4.27 -16.31
CA ARG A 151 14.84 -3.95 -17.67
C ARG A 151 13.68 -3.89 -18.67
N THR A 152 12.47 -4.22 -18.24
CA THR A 152 11.28 -4.18 -19.11
C THR A 152 10.57 -2.84 -18.97
N PRO A 153 9.95 -2.31 -20.05
CA PRO A 153 9.13 -1.11 -19.94
C PRO A 153 7.92 -1.32 -19.02
N GLN A 154 7.39 -2.55 -18.93
CA GLN A 154 6.25 -2.89 -18.08
C GLN A 154 6.48 -2.55 -16.61
N PHE A 155 7.69 -2.81 -16.09
CA PHE A 155 8.03 -2.48 -14.71
C PHE A 155 7.93 -0.97 -14.47
N TRP A 156 8.50 -0.16 -15.36
CA TRP A 156 8.49 1.30 -15.24
C TRP A 156 7.12 1.92 -15.52
N LEU A 157 6.33 1.33 -16.41
CA LEU A 157 4.94 1.74 -16.61
C LEU A 157 4.11 1.50 -15.34
N LEU A 158 4.24 0.33 -14.70
CA LEU A 158 3.58 0.07 -13.42
C LEU A 158 4.12 0.93 -12.29
N TRP A 159 5.41 1.27 -12.33
CA TRP A 159 6.02 2.19 -11.38
C TRP A 159 5.36 3.57 -11.48
N VAL A 160 5.19 4.09 -12.69
CA VAL A 160 4.50 5.37 -12.95
C VAL A 160 3.03 5.27 -12.52
N VAL A 161 2.32 4.21 -12.91
CA VAL A 161 0.92 3.97 -12.52
C VAL A 161 0.76 4.04 -11.00
N LEU A 162 1.60 3.33 -10.25
CA LEU A 162 1.56 3.33 -8.79
C LEU A 162 1.93 4.70 -8.23
N CYS A 163 3.02 5.30 -8.71
CA CYS A 163 3.51 6.61 -8.25
C CYS A 163 2.43 7.69 -8.40
N MET A 164 1.82 7.79 -9.59
CA MET A 164 0.78 8.80 -9.87
C MET A 164 -0.47 8.57 -9.02
N ASN A 165 -0.94 7.32 -8.91
CA ASN A 165 -2.12 6.99 -8.10
C ASN A 165 -1.90 7.31 -6.62
N VAL A 166 -0.75 6.95 -6.07
CA VAL A 166 -0.43 7.17 -4.66
C VAL A 166 -0.19 8.65 -4.36
N THR A 167 0.52 9.37 -5.25
CA THR A 167 0.78 10.82 -5.09
C THR A 167 -0.55 11.58 -5.02
N ALA A 168 -1.49 11.26 -5.92
CA ALA A 168 -2.81 11.86 -5.93
C ALA A 168 -3.61 11.53 -4.66
N GLY A 169 -3.54 10.31 -4.13
CA GLY A 169 -4.28 9.95 -2.91
C GLY A 169 -3.70 10.56 -1.64
N ILE A 170 -2.39 10.44 -1.43
CA ILE A 170 -1.75 10.77 -0.16
C ILE A 170 -1.71 12.27 0.12
N GLY A 171 -1.58 13.11 -0.92
CA GLY A 171 -1.57 14.57 -0.75
C GLY A 171 -2.89 15.12 -0.20
N VAL A 172 -4.04 14.55 -0.61
CA VAL A 172 -5.34 14.93 -0.03
C VAL A 172 -5.48 14.43 1.40
N LEU A 173 -5.00 13.22 1.70
CA LEU A 173 -5.13 12.64 3.04
C LEU A 173 -4.43 13.47 4.12
N GLU A 174 -3.23 13.96 3.82
CA GLU A 174 -2.43 14.74 4.77
C GLU A 174 -3.09 16.07 5.13
N LYS A 175 -3.57 16.82 4.13
CA LYS A 175 -4.28 18.10 4.35
C LYS A 175 -5.79 17.95 4.52
N ALA A 176 -6.31 16.74 4.74
CA ALA A 176 -7.74 16.50 4.74
C ALA A 176 -8.52 17.38 5.75
N ALA A 177 -8.03 17.47 6.99
CA ALA A 177 -8.68 18.26 8.04
C ALA A 177 -8.65 19.78 7.77
N PRO A 178 -7.50 20.42 7.46
CA PRO A 178 -7.50 21.85 7.11
C PRO A 178 -8.25 22.10 5.79
N MET A 179 -8.12 21.23 4.79
CA MET A 179 -8.76 21.39 3.49
C MET A 179 -10.29 21.46 3.59
N ILE A 180 -10.94 20.55 4.33
CA ILE A 180 -12.40 20.60 4.48
C ILE A 180 -12.86 21.82 5.28
N GLN A 181 -12.06 22.29 6.24
CA GLN A 181 -12.38 23.50 7.00
C GLN A 181 -12.25 24.74 6.11
N ASP A 182 -11.14 24.87 5.39
CA ASP A 182 -10.89 25.97 4.47
C ASP A 182 -11.98 26.05 3.40
N PHE A 183 -12.34 24.92 2.77
CA PHE A 183 -13.36 24.87 1.71
C PHE A 183 -14.70 25.44 2.15
N PHE A 184 -15.12 25.17 3.39
CA PHE A 184 -16.47 25.47 3.85
C PHE A 184 -16.53 26.59 4.89
N HIS A 185 -15.40 27.22 5.22
CA HIS A 185 -15.30 28.25 6.27
C HIS A 185 -16.29 29.40 6.09
N ASP A 186 -16.38 29.93 4.86
CA ASP A 186 -17.21 31.11 4.54
C ASP A 186 -18.63 30.74 4.08
N THR A 187 -19.04 29.48 4.24
CA THR A 187 -20.35 28.98 3.80
C THR A 187 -21.39 29.08 4.93
N ALA A 188 -22.67 28.86 4.58
CA ALA A 188 -23.77 28.84 5.56
C ALA A 188 -23.65 27.69 6.59
N SER A 189 -22.78 26.71 6.36
CA SER A 189 -22.55 25.59 7.26
C SER A 189 -21.05 25.28 7.40
N PRO A 190 -20.29 26.10 8.15
CA PRO A 190 -18.86 25.87 8.36
C PRO A 190 -18.57 24.54 9.03
N VAL A 191 -17.47 23.90 8.62
CA VAL A 191 -17.05 22.61 9.17
C VAL A 191 -16.23 22.85 10.43
N SER A 192 -16.66 22.29 11.57
CA SER A 192 -15.93 22.40 12.83
C SER A 192 -14.67 21.51 12.84
N ALA A 193 -13.72 21.82 13.73
CA ALA A 193 -12.53 20.99 13.93
C ALA A 193 -12.88 19.51 14.25
N SER A 194 -13.91 19.29 15.07
CA SER A 194 -14.38 17.93 15.39
C SER A 194 -14.93 17.18 14.17
N ALA A 195 -15.68 17.87 13.31
CA ALA A 195 -16.18 17.30 12.06
C ALA A 195 -15.03 17.01 11.08
N ALA A 196 -14.01 17.85 11.05
CA ALA A 196 -12.80 17.64 10.25
C ALA A 196 -12.01 16.40 10.72
N THR A 197 -11.89 16.16 12.03
CA THR A 197 -11.33 14.90 12.56
C THR A 197 -12.15 13.68 12.12
N GLY A 198 -13.49 13.78 12.20
CA GLY A 198 -14.39 12.73 11.70
C GLY A 198 -14.21 12.47 10.20
N PHE A 199 -13.99 13.52 9.41
CA PHE A 199 -13.71 13.41 7.99
C PHE A 199 -12.39 12.66 7.70
N VAL A 200 -11.31 12.95 8.42
CA VAL A 200 -10.03 12.20 8.30
C VAL A 200 -10.24 10.71 8.62
N ALA A 201 -11.06 10.39 9.63
CA ALA A 201 -11.42 9.02 9.95
C ALA A 201 -12.20 8.35 8.80
N LEU A 202 -13.19 9.04 8.22
CA LEU A 202 -13.93 8.53 7.05
C LEU A 202 -13.02 8.27 5.85
N LEU A 203 -12.05 9.15 5.58
CA LEU A 203 -11.07 8.95 4.52
C LEU A 203 -10.18 7.72 4.76
N SER A 204 -9.74 7.54 6.01
CA SER A 204 -8.94 6.37 6.41
C SER A 204 -9.74 5.08 6.27
N LEU A 205 -11.02 5.10 6.66
CA LEU A 205 -11.94 3.97 6.47
C LEU A 205 -12.17 3.66 4.98
N ALA A 206 -12.38 4.68 4.16
CA ALA A 206 -12.52 4.52 2.72
C ALA A 206 -11.24 3.95 2.09
N ASN A 207 -10.06 4.37 2.55
CA ASN A 207 -8.78 3.80 2.12
C ASN A 207 -8.64 2.33 2.51
N MET A 208 -8.98 1.98 3.76
CA MET A 208 -8.99 0.61 4.26
C MET A 208 -9.95 -0.28 3.45
N ALA A 209 -11.20 0.15 3.30
CA ALA A 209 -12.22 -0.58 2.56
C ALA A 209 -11.83 -0.72 1.08
N GLY A 210 -11.30 0.34 0.47
CA GLY A 210 -10.81 0.33 -0.90
C GLY A 210 -9.72 -0.71 -1.16
N ARG A 211 -8.79 -0.92 -0.21
CA ARG A 211 -7.75 -1.96 -0.30
C ARG A 211 -8.35 -3.36 -0.43
N PHE A 212 -9.40 -3.65 0.34
CA PHE A 212 -10.08 -4.95 0.29
C PHE A 212 -11.00 -5.08 -0.93
N VAL A 213 -11.94 -4.14 -1.09
CA VAL A 213 -13.01 -4.21 -2.10
C VAL A 213 -12.42 -4.17 -3.49
N TRP A 214 -11.63 -3.14 -3.81
CA TRP A 214 -11.16 -2.95 -5.17
C TRP A 214 -10.12 -3.99 -5.59
N SER A 215 -9.28 -4.44 -4.65
CA SER A 215 -8.33 -5.51 -4.94
C SER A 215 -9.02 -6.85 -5.16
N SER A 216 -10.07 -7.15 -4.41
CA SER A 216 -10.91 -8.34 -4.64
C SER A 216 -11.64 -8.27 -5.98
N VAL A 217 -12.24 -7.12 -6.33
CA VAL A 217 -12.91 -6.91 -7.63
C VAL A 217 -11.94 -7.07 -8.79
N SER A 218 -10.68 -6.69 -8.60
CA SER A 218 -9.65 -6.83 -9.63
C SER A 218 -9.34 -8.28 -10.01
N ASP A 219 -9.64 -9.26 -9.15
CA ASP A 219 -9.50 -10.69 -9.46
C ASP A 219 -10.52 -11.16 -10.52
N VAL A 220 -11.60 -10.40 -10.72
CA VAL A 220 -12.69 -10.70 -11.68
C VAL A 220 -12.61 -9.80 -12.91
N VAL A 221 -12.52 -8.48 -12.70
CA VAL A 221 -12.56 -7.46 -13.77
C VAL A 221 -11.23 -7.37 -14.53
N GLY A 222 -10.14 -7.86 -13.92
CA GLY A 222 -8.78 -7.80 -14.46
C GLY A 222 -8.04 -6.53 -14.03
N ARG A 223 -6.72 -6.66 -13.87
CA ARG A 223 -5.86 -5.62 -13.26
C ARG A 223 -5.83 -4.34 -14.09
N LYS A 224 -5.59 -4.45 -15.39
CA LYS A 224 -5.55 -3.29 -16.29
C LYS A 224 -6.85 -2.51 -16.26
N ASN A 225 -8.00 -3.21 -16.28
CA ASN A 225 -9.32 -2.58 -16.27
C ASN A 225 -9.63 -1.90 -14.95
N ILE A 226 -9.27 -2.50 -13.81
CA ILE A 226 -9.52 -1.86 -12.52
C ILE A 226 -8.67 -0.58 -12.35
N TYR A 227 -7.45 -0.55 -12.88
CA TYR A 227 -6.64 0.66 -12.87
C TYR A 227 -7.20 1.76 -13.78
N ARG A 228 -7.91 1.42 -14.86
CA ARG A 228 -8.67 2.42 -15.65
C ARG A 228 -9.71 3.12 -14.78
N LEU A 229 -10.39 2.38 -13.90
CA LEU A 229 -11.32 2.96 -12.93
C LEU A 229 -10.60 3.88 -11.95
N TYR A 230 -9.55 3.38 -11.27
CA TYR A 230 -8.84 4.18 -10.25
C TYR A 230 -8.30 5.50 -10.79
N LEU A 231 -7.71 5.46 -11.98
CA LEU A 231 -7.00 6.59 -12.57
C LEU A 231 -7.98 7.49 -13.35
N GLY A 232 -8.84 6.90 -14.18
CA GLY A 232 -9.79 7.63 -15.01
C GLY A 232 -10.91 8.25 -14.20
N ALA A 233 -11.63 7.46 -13.39
CA ALA A 233 -12.67 8.01 -12.53
C ALA A 233 -12.06 8.91 -11.44
N GLY A 234 -10.87 8.59 -10.93
CA GLY A 234 -10.15 9.49 -10.02
C GLY A 234 -9.87 10.87 -10.63
N ALA A 235 -9.43 10.93 -11.90
CA ALA A 235 -9.22 12.20 -12.59
C ALA A 235 -10.52 12.99 -12.75
N LEU A 236 -11.63 12.31 -13.08
CA LEU A 236 -12.95 12.94 -13.17
C LEU A 236 -13.44 13.45 -11.81
N LEU A 237 -13.17 12.74 -10.71
CA LEU A 237 -13.52 13.19 -9.37
C LEU A 237 -12.73 14.45 -8.96
N TYR A 238 -11.45 14.55 -9.33
CA TYR A 238 -10.69 15.79 -9.15
C TYR A 238 -11.26 16.95 -9.97
N LEU A 239 -11.67 16.69 -11.21
CA LEU A 239 -12.39 17.68 -12.02
C LEU A 239 -13.69 18.12 -11.33
N THR A 240 -14.48 17.19 -10.79
CA THR A 240 -15.69 17.50 -10.03
C THR A 240 -15.38 18.42 -8.84
N LEU A 241 -14.35 18.11 -8.03
CA LEU A 241 -13.94 18.94 -6.90
C LEU A 241 -13.52 20.37 -7.34
N MET A 242 -12.91 20.52 -8.52
CA MET A 242 -12.54 21.82 -9.06
C MET A 242 -13.73 22.64 -9.56
N LEU A 243 -14.72 21.99 -10.17
CA LEU A 243 -15.89 22.65 -10.75
C LEU A 243 -16.91 23.03 -9.67
N GLU A 244 -17.15 22.12 -8.74
CA GLU A 244 -18.19 22.27 -7.69
C GLU A 244 -17.70 23.11 -6.51
N LYS A 245 -16.39 23.11 -6.24
CA LYS A 245 -15.78 23.91 -5.15
C LYS A 245 -16.48 23.66 -3.81
N ASP A 246 -17.12 24.67 -3.25
CA ASP A 246 -17.83 24.73 -1.98
C ASP A 246 -19.36 24.60 -2.13
N SER A 247 -19.86 24.21 -3.30
CA SER A 247 -21.31 24.07 -3.56
C SER A 247 -21.99 23.02 -2.67
N SER A 248 -21.28 21.95 -2.32
CA SER A 248 -21.84 20.81 -1.57
C SER A 248 -20.78 20.07 -0.77
N THR A 249 -20.88 20.15 0.56
CA THR A 249 -20.05 19.37 1.49
C THR A 249 -20.21 17.87 1.27
N ALA A 250 -21.43 17.41 0.99
CA ALA A 250 -21.70 15.99 0.76
C ALA A 250 -20.98 15.46 -0.49
N LEU A 251 -21.00 16.23 -1.59
CA LEU A 251 -20.31 15.87 -2.83
C LEU A 251 -18.78 15.89 -2.65
N PHE A 252 -18.26 16.88 -1.92
CA PHE A 252 -16.84 16.96 -1.57
C PHE A 252 -16.39 15.72 -0.77
N VAL A 253 -17.13 15.37 0.29
CA VAL A 253 -16.83 14.20 1.12
C VAL A 253 -16.94 12.90 0.32
N ALA A 254 -18.00 12.72 -0.48
CA ALA A 254 -18.16 11.52 -1.30
C ALA A 254 -17.04 11.36 -2.34
N SER A 255 -16.65 12.45 -3.00
CA SER A 255 -15.60 12.45 -4.02
C SER A 255 -14.23 12.13 -3.43
N THR A 256 -13.89 12.78 -2.31
CA THR A 256 -12.62 12.51 -1.61
C THR A 256 -12.58 11.10 -1.04
N MET A 257 -13.67 10.59 -0.44
CA MET A 257 -13.76 9.19 -0.01
C MET A 257 -13.54 8.22 -1.17
N ALA A 258 -14.15 8.47 -2.34
CA ALA A 258 -13.95 7.64 -3.53
C ALA A 258 -12.49 7.67 -4.02
N ILE A 259 -11.87 8.86 -4.10
CA ILE A 259 -10.44 9.02 -4.44
C ILE A 259 -9.56 8.24 -3.46
N LEU A 260 -9.80 8.36 -2.15
CA LEU A 260 -9.01 7.66 -1.13
C LEU A 260 -9.22 6.15 -1.17
N SER A 261 -10.42 5.70 -1.55
CA SER A 261 -10.67 4.28 -1.82
C SER A 261 -9.87 3.78 -3.02
N PHE A 262 -9.74 4.58 -4.10
CA PHE A 262 -8.97 4.23 -5.28
C PHE A 262 -7.46 4.21 -5.02
N TYR A 263 -6.97 5.12 -4.18
CA TYR A 263 -5.59 5.06 -3.68
C TYR A 263 -5.32 3.73 -2.95
N GLY A 264 -6.21 3.36 -2.02
CA GLY A 264 -6.10 2.09 -1.31
C GLY A 264 -6.16 0.88 -2.25
N GLY A 265 -7.11 0.89 -3.18
CA GLY A 265 -7.30 -0.14 -4.18
C GLY A 265 -6.11 -0.31 -5.12
N GLY A 266 -5.58 0.79 -5.64
CA GLY A 266 -4.38 0.81 -6.50
C GLY A 266 -3.16 0.26 -5.77
N PHE A 267 -2.95 0.66 -4.51
CA PHE A 267 -1.84 0.15 -3.74
C PHE A 267 -1.96 -1.36 -3.41
N ALA A 268 -3.16 -1.84 -3.08
CA ALA A 268 -3.39 -3.25 -2.76
C ALA A 268 -3.39 -4.19 -3.97
N THR A 269 -3.74 -3.68 -5.16
CA THR A 269 -3.85 -4.46 -6.40
C THR A 269 -2.51 -4.66 -7.11
N VAL A 270 -1.52 -3.79 -6.86
CA VAL A 270 -0.24 -3.83 -7.57
C VAL A 270 0.52 -5.15 -7.45
N PRO A 271 0.55 -5.89 -6.33
CA PRO A 271 1.30 -7.14 -6.24
C PRO A 271 0.69 -8.21 -7.15
N ALA A 272 -0.65 -8.24 -7.26
CA ALA A 272 -1.35 -9.13 -8.16
C ALA A 272 -1.10 -8.74 -9.63
N TYR A 273 -1.02 -7.45 -9.96
CA TYR A 273 -0.66 -7.00 -11.31
C TYR A 273 0.78 -7.40 -11.69
N LEU A 274 1.72 -7.29 -10.75
CA LEU A 274 3.09 -7.76 -10.95
C LEU A 274 3.15 -9.28 -11.13
N LYS A 275 2.41 -10.04 -10.32
CA LYS A 275 2.28 -11.50 -10.48
C LYS A 275 1.78 -11.85 -11.87
N ASP A 276 0.73 -11.19 -12.34
CA ASP A 276 0.11 -11.47 -13.64
C ASP A 276 1.09 -11.18 -14.80
N LEU A 277 1.98 -10.19 -14.68
CA LEU A 277 2.95 -9.85 -15.74
C LEU A 277 4.28 -10.61 -15.68
N PHE A 278 4.77 -10.92 -14.48
CA PHE A 278 6.14 -11.42 -14.26
C PHE A 278 6.20 -12.83 -13.66
N GLY A 279 5.06 -13.42 -13.33
CA GLY A 279 4.97 -14.72 -12.69
C GLY A 279 5.25 -14.66 -11.18
N THR A 280 5.43 -15.84 -10.56
CA THR A 280 5.52 -15.98 -9.09
C THR A 280 6.95 -16.14 -8.56
N TYR A 281 7.92 -16.45 -9.44
CA TYR A 281 9.30 -16.80 -9.05
C TYR A 281 9.96 -15.79 -8.09
N GLN A 282 10.02 -14.51 -8.46
CA GLN A 282 10.62 -13.45 -7.64
C GLN A 282 9.68 -12.25 -7.45
N VAL A 283 8.37 -12.47 -7.44
CA VAL A 283 7.36 -11.40 -7.36
C VAL A 283 7.53 -10.50 -6.14
N GLY A 284 7.95 -11.04 -4.98
CA GLY A 284 8.21 -10.24 -3.79
C GLY A 284 9.36 -9.25 -3.96
N ALA A 285 10.44 -9.65 -4.66
CA ALA A 285 11.57 -8.77 -4.95
C ALA A 285 11.23 -7.72 -6.01
N ILE A 286 10.44 -8.10 -7.03
CA ILE A 286 9.91 -7.16 -8.03
C ILE A 286 9.03 -6.11 -7.34
N HIS A 287 8.10 -6.56 -6.50
CA HIS A 287 7.21 -5.70 -5.74
C HIS A 287 8.00 -4.75 -4.83
N GLY A 288 9.00 -5.25 -4.08
CA GLY A 288 9.86 -4.41 -3.26
C GLY A 288 10.57 -3.31 -4.05
N ARG A 289 11.04 -3.58 -5.26
CA ARG A 289 11.65 -2.55 -6.13
C ARG A 289 10.62 -1.56 -6.65
N LEU A 290 9.41 -2.03 -6.98
CA LEU A 290 8.32 -1.17 -7.44
C LEU A 290 7.89 -0.17 -6.36
N LEU A 291 7.92 -0.57 -5.09
CA LEU A 291 7.53 0.29 -3.95
C LEU A 291 8.42 1.53 -3.77
N THR A 292 9.55 1.65 -4.48
CA THR A 292 10.25 2.94 -4.58
C THR A 292 9.35 4.04 -5.15
N ALA A 293 8.35 3.68 -5.98
CA ALA A 293 7.29 4.59 -6.43
C ALA A 293 6.50 5.18 -5.26
N TRP A 294 6.21 4.36 -4.25
CA TRP A 294 5.52 4.81 -3.05
C TRP A 294 6.39 5.75 -2.22
N SER A 295 7.69 5.48 -2.11
CA SER A 295 8.61 6.40 -1.42
C SER A 295 8.64 7.78 -2.09
N ILE A 296 8.70 7.83 -3.42
CA ILE A 296 8.66 9.11 -4.16
C ILE A 296 7.30 9.78 -3.97
N ALA A 297 6.20 9.04 -4.13
CA ALA A 297 4.85 9.57 -3.97
C ALA A 297 4.57 10.09 -2.55
N GLY A 298 5.10 9.42 -1.53
CA GLY A 298 4.94 9.81 -0.13
C GLY A 298 5.68 11.09 0.25
N VAL A 299 6.69 11.49 -0.53
CA VAL A 299 7.37 12.78 -0.39
C VAL A 299 6.72 13.83 -1.31
N ALA A 300 6.48 13.47 -2.57
CA ALA A 300 5.97 14.40 -3.57
C ALA A 300 4.54 14.87 -3.28
N GLY A 301 3.64 13.96 -2.90
CA GLY A 301 2.23 14.28 -2.66
C GLY A 301 2.05 15.38 -1.63
N PRO A 302 2.56 15.18 -0.39
CA PRO A 302 2.56 16.19 0.65
C PRO A 302 3.15 17.53 0.24
N LEU A 303 4.40 17.51 -0.24
CA LEU A 303 5.12 18.73 -0.58
C LEU A 303 4.41 19.53 -1.67
N ILE A 304 3.79 18.86 -2.65
CA ILE A 304 3.03 19.53 -3.70
C ILE A 304 1.81 20.25 -3.09
N VAL A 305 0.99 19.55 -2.32
CA VAL A 305 -0.26 20.13 -1.79
C VAL A 305 0.06 21.26 -0.80
N ASP A 306 1.02 21.05 0.09
CA ASP A 306 1.43 22.01 1.11
C ASP A 306 2.03 23.27 0.50
N SER A 307 2.99 23.11 -0.41
CA SER A 307 3.65 24.27 -1.02
C SER A 307 2.68 25.12 -1.84
N ILE A 308 1.73 24.50 -2.53
CA ILE A 308 0.71 25.20 -3.31
C ILE A 308 -0.27 25.94 -2.38
N ALA A 309 -0.77 25.27 -1.35
CA ALA A 309 -1.71 25.87 -0.40
C ALA A 309 -1.06 27.04 0.35
N ASP A 310 0.15 26.86 0.87
CA ASP A 310 0.90 27.90 1.57
C ASP A 310 1.23 29.09 0.66
N ALA A 311 1.61 28.84 -0.60
CA ALA A 311 1.84 29.91 -1.56
C ALA A 311 0.55 30.69 -1.88
N ALA A 312 -0.56 29.98 -2.08
CA ALA A 312 -1.86 30.60 -2.32
C ALA A 312 -2.33 31.44 -1.12
N GLN A 313 -2.09 30.97 0.11
CA GLN A 313 -2.38 31.73 1.33
C GLN A 313 -1.54 33.01 1.43
N ARG A 314 -0.25 32.96 1.07
CA ARG A 314 0.62 34.15 1.01
C ARG A 314 0.14 35.18 -0.01
N ASP A 315 -0.48 34.72 -1.09
CA ASP A 315 -1.12 35.57 -2.10
C ASP A 315 -2.51 36.10 -1.65
N GLY A 316 -2.92 35.85 -0.41
CA GLY A 316 -4.19 36.31 0.15
C GLY A 316 -5.41 35.54 -0.33
N ARG A 317 -5.23 34.36 -0.93
CA ARG A 317 -6.34 33.50 -1.34
C ARG A 317 -6.93 32.76 -0.13
N THR A 318 -8.22 32.48 -0.19
CA THR A 318 -8.95 31.73 0.84
C THR A 318 -9.88 30.69 0.19
N GLY A 319 -10.42 29.80 1.01
CA GLY A 319 -11.44 28.86 0.56
C GLY A 319 -10.94 27.82 -0.45
N PRO A 320 -11.81 27.35 -1.37
CA PRO A 320 -11.49 26.37 -2.40
C PRO A 320 -10.31 26.74 -3.31
N SER A 321 -10.06 28.04 -3.47
CA SER A 321 -9.03 28.57 -4.38
C SER A 321 -7.60 28.23 -3.94
N LEU A 322 -7.41 27.87 -2.66
CA LEU A 322 -6.15 27.35 -2.12
C LEU A 322 -5.73 26.02 -2.76
N TYR A 323 -6.70 25.21 -3.21
CA TYR A 323 -6.48 23.81 -3.58
C TYR A 323 -6.76 23.51 -5.05
N THR A 324 -7.37 24.44 -5.79
CA THR A 324 -7.74 24.23 -7.20
C THR A 324 -6.53 23.85 -8.07
N PHE A 325 -5.37 24.47 -7.85
CA PHE A 325 -4.15 24.10 -8.60
C PHE A 325 -3.59 22.74 -8.17
N SER A 326 -3.66 22.40 -6.88
CA SER A 326 -3.31 21.05 -6.41
C SER A 326 -4.19 19.99 -7.07
N PHE A 327 -5.51 20.22 -7.15
CA PHE A 327 -6.43 19.27 -7.79
C PHE A 327 -6.20 19.13 -9.30
N SER A 328 -5.88 20.23 -10.01
CA SER A 328 -5.58 20.15 -11.43
C SER A 328 -4.29 19.37 -11.70
N LEU A 329 -3.29 19.53 -10.82
CA LEU A 329 -2.05 18.77 -10.87
C LEU A 329 -2.33 17.28 -10.60
N MET A 330 -3.09 16.94 -9.55
CA MET A 330 -3.44 15.55 -9.25
C MET A 330 -4.24 14.89 -10.38
N MET A 331 -5.18 15.63 -10.99
CA MET A 331 -5.87 15.20 -12.20
C MET A 331 -4.88 14.88 -13.33
N GLY A 332 -3.91 15.77 -13.59
CA GLY A 332 -2.86 15.56 -14.58
C GLY A 332 -2.01 14.32 -14.30
N LEU A 333 -1.59 14.11 -13.05
CA LEU A 333 -0.84 12.90 -12.66
C LEU A 333 -1.66 11.64 -12.91
N LEU A 334 -2.95 11.63 -12.54
CA LEU A 334 -3.82 10.48 -12.79
C LEU A 334 -4.00 10.20 -14.28
N ILE A 335 -4.09 11.22 -15.13
CA ILE A 335 -4.12 11.06 -16.60
C ILE A 335 -2.82 10.43 -17.11
N ILE A 336 -1.66 10.91 -16.62
CA ILE A 336 -0.36 10.30 -16.96
C ILE A 336 -0.31 8.83 -16.54
N GLY A 337 -0.77 8.53 -15.32
CA GLY A 337 -0.90 7.16 -14.84
C GLY A 337 -1.83 6.33 -15.73
N PHE A 338 -2.96 6.88 -16.15
CA PHE A 338 -3.92 6.20 -17.02
C PHE A 338 -3.28 5.83 -18.36
N ILE A 339 -2.57 6.77 -18.99
CA ILE A 339 -1.84 6.54 -20.23
C ILE A 339 -0.78 5.45 -20.02
N ALA A 340 -0.01 5.52 -18.93
CA ALA A 340 0.99 4.50 -18.61
C ALA A 340 0.36 3.10 -18.46
N ASN A 341 -0.80 3.00 -17.79
CA ASN A 341 -1.54 1.74 -17.68
C ASN A 341 -2.00 1.22 -19.05
N GLU A 342 -2.46 2.10 -19.96
CA GLU A 342 -2.85 1.70 -21.31
C GLU A 342 -1.68 1.18 -22.14
N LEU A 343 -0.48 1.69 -21.91
CA LEU A 343 0.74 1.23 -22.57
C LEU A 343 1.26 -0.10 -22.02
N VAL A 344 0.74 -0.61 -20.89
CA VAL A 344 1.13 -1.92 -20.36
C VAL A 344 0.71 -3.02 -21.34
N ARG A 345 1.71 -3.79 -21.78
CA ARG A 345 1.62 -4.92 -22.70
C ARG A 345 2.30 -6.15 -22.10
N PRO A 346 2.04 -7.37 -22.61
CA PRO A 346 2.72 -8.58 -22.15
C PRO A 346 4.24 -8.46 -22.24
N VAL A 347 4.96 -9.10 -21.32
CA VAL A 347 6.43 -9.07 -21.29
C VAL A 347 6.97 -9.82 -22.52
N ASN A 348 8.04 -9.29 -23.12
CA ASN A 348 8.67 -9.94 -24.27
C ASN A 348 9.34 -11.27 -23.83
N PRO A 349 9.12 -12.39 -24.57
CA PRO A 349 9.67 -13.70 -24.22
C PRO A 349 11.19 -13.74 -23.99
N LYS A 350 11.97 -12.82 -24.58
CA LYS A 350 13.42 -12.72 -24.35
C LYS A 350 13.82 -12.47 -22.89
N PHE A 351 12.89 -12.00 -22.06
CA PHE A 351 13.11 -11.74 -20.64
C PHE A 351 12.59 -12.88 -19.73
N HIS A 352 12.01 -13.93 -20.31
CA HIS A 352 11.54 -15.09 -19.57
C HIS A 352 12.74 -15.92 -19.13
N GLU A 353 12.71 -16.37 -17.88
CA GLU A 353 13.66 -17.34 -17.38
C GLU A 353 13.37 -18.72 -18.01
N PRO A 354 14.41 -19.52 -18.30
CA PRO A 354 14.22 -20.89 -18.75
C PRO A 354 13.45 -21.69 -17.69
N GLU A 355 12.55 -22.57 -18.12
CA GLU A 355 11.86 -23.46 -17.20
C GLU A 355 12.90 -24.30 -16.44
N PRO A 356 12.76 -24.48 -15.12
CA PRO A 356 13.58 -25.44 -14.40
C PRO A 356 13.36 -26.79 -15.07
N ALA A 357 14.42 -27.41 -15.59
CA ALA A 357 14.37 -28.80 -16.04
C ALA A 357 13.72 -29.60 -14.90
N ALA A 358 12.60 -30.29 -15.20
CA ALA A 358 11.94 -31.14 -14.25
C ALA A 358 13.02 -32.02 -13.60
N ARG A 359 13.23 -31.87 -12.29
CA ARG A 359 14.03 -32.84 -11.56
C ARG A 359 13.31 -34.16 -11.76
N GLU A 360 13.88 -35.05 -12.56
CA GLU A 360 13.51 -36.45 -12.58
C GLU A 360 13.58 -36.91 -11.12
N GLU A 361 12.42 -37.09 -10.50
CA GLU A 361 12.36 -37.81 -9.23
C GLU A 361 12.98 -39.18 -9.52
N PRO A 362 14.00 -39.62 -8.75
CA PRO A 362 14.45 -40.98 -8.87
C PRO A 362 13.23 -41.85 -8.53
N LEU A 363 12.76 -42.62 -9.52
CA LEU A 363 11.75 -43.65 -9.35
C LEU A 363 12.06 -44.36 -8.03
N SER A 364 11.18 -44.16 -7.04
CA SER A 364 11.27 -44.87 -5.78
C SER A 364 11.26 -46.35 -6.13
N GLN A 365 12.40 -47.00 -5.94
CA GLN A 365 12.48 -48.45 -6.02
C GLN A 365 11.44 -48.99 -5.05
N GLU A 366 10.45 -49.65 -5.63
CA GLU A 366 9.37 -50.35 -4.95
C GLU A 366 10.02 -51.30 -3.93
N LYS A 367 10.07 -50.87 -2.66
CA LYS A 367 10.51 -51.73 -1.56
C LYS A 367 9.46 -52.83 -1.42
N THR A 368 9.79 -54.00 -1.95
CA THR A 368 9.07 -55.24 -1.69
C THR A 368 8.93 -55.40 -0.18
N PRO A 369 7.72 -55.63 0.38
CA PRO A 369 7.58 -55.82 1.82
C PRO A 369 8.23 -57.14 2.25
N ASP A 370 9.08 -57.10 3.27
CA ASP A 370 9.63 -58.30 3.90
C ASP A 370 8.50 -59.17 4.47
N PRO A 371 8.54 -60.51 4.30
CA PRO A 371 7.53 -61.39 4.86
C PRO A 371 7.64 -61.45 6.38
N ILE A 372 6.49 -61.27 7.05
CA ILE A 372 6.31 -61.34 8.51
C ILE A 372 6.77 -62.72 9.02
N PRO A 373 7.58 -62.80 10.10
CA PRO A 373 7.98 -64.08 10.67
C PRO A 373 6.78 -64.72 11.38
N ALA A 374 6.42 -65.92 10.96
CA ALA A 374 5.39 -66.74 11.59
C ALA A 374 5.79 -67.10 13.03
N GLU A 375 4.83 -66.92 13.94
CA GLU A 375 4.94 -67.20 15.37
C GLU A 375 5.31 -68.66 15.66
N ARG A 376 6.06 -68.84 16.74
CA ARG A 376 6.45 -70.12 17.34
C ARG A 376 5.21 -70.88 17.82
N ARG A 377 5.17 -72.19 17.55
CA ARG A 377 4.44 -73.17 18.37
C ARG A 377 5.21 -73.50 19.63
#